data_AF-F3LJQ1-F1
#
_entry.id   AF-F3LJQ1-F1
#
_cell.length_a   1.000
_cell.length_b   1.000
_cell.length_c   1.000
_cell.angle_alpha   90.00
_cell.angle_beta   90.00
_cell.angle_gamma   90.00
#
_symmetry.space_group_name_H-M   'P 1'
#
loop_
_entity.id
_entity.type
_entity.pdbx_description
1 polymer ?
#
loop_
_entity_poly.entity_id
_entity_poly.type
_entity_poly.pdbx_seq_one_letter_code
_entity_poly.pdbx_strand_id
1 'polypeptide(L)' 'MGSTELAANRFRATQTEEKLKRDEVDNKTQANLTHFEVGAKVRETIQELGGTMPEDLPKPDLSIPQLARAQKKLEGDK' A
#
# COMPACT_ATOMS: atom_id res chain seq x y z
N MET A 1 -0.79 8.73 -5.67
CA MET A 1 -0.43 7.30 -5.70
C MET A 1 -0.49 6.84 -7.14
N GLY A 2 0.60 6.27 -7.65
CA GLY A 2 0.63 5.71 -9.01
C GLY A 2 -0.25 4.46 -9.11
N SER A 3 -0.69 4.10 -10.32
CA SER A 3 -1.47 2.87 -10.55
C SER A 3 -0.72 1.61 -10.09
N THR A 4 0.60 1.56 -10.29
CA THR A 4 1.49 0.47 -9.86
C THR A 4 1.56 0.35 -8.34
N GLU A 5 1.70 1.47 -7.63
CA GLU A 5 1.72 1.52 -6.16
C GLU A 5 0.41 0.97 -5.57
N LEU A 6 -0.71 1.41 -6.15
CA LEU A 6 -2.04 1.01 -5.71
C LEU A 6 -2.28 -0.48 -5.99
N ALA A 7 -1.85 -0.97 -7.15
CA ALA A 7 -1.96 -2.39 -7.50
C ALA A 7 -1.17 -3.26 -6.53
N ALA A 8 0.09 -2.91 -6.24
CA ALA A 8 0.93 -3.65 -5.30
C ALA A 8 0.35 -3.64 -3.87
N ASN A 9 -0.15 -2.48 -3.40
CA ASN A 9 -0.76 -2.37 -2.08
C ASN A 9 -2.04 -3.21 -1.98
N ARG A 10 -2.95 -3.06 -2.94
CA ARG A 10 -4.20 -3.84 -3.00
C ARG A 10 -3.92 -5.34 -3.05
N PHE A 11 -2.98 -5.76 -3.88
CA PHE A 11 -2.60 -7.16 -3.99
C PHE A 11 -2.10 -7.71 -2.66
N ARG A 12 -1.15 -7.04 -2.00
CA ARG A 12 -0.68 -7.42 -0.65
C ARG A 12 -1.84 -7.49 0.36
N ALA A 13 -2.72 -6.50 0.37
CA ALA A 13 -3.85 -6.44 1.31
C ALA A 13 -4.80 -7.61 1.11
N THR A 14 -5.25 -7.86 -0.13
CA THR A 14 -6.15 -8.97 -0.46
C THR A 14 -5.50 -10.32 -0.15
N GLN A 15 -4.23 -10.54 -0.53
CA GLN A 15 -3.56 -11.80 -0.24
C GLN A 15 -3.34 -12.03 1.26
N THR A 16 -3.12 -10.95 2.03
CA THR A 16 -3.04 -11.09 3.49
C THR A 16 -4.38 -11.45 4.09
N GLU A 17 -5.46 -10.76 3.69
CA GLU A 17 -6.80 -11.05 4.20
C GLU A 17 -7.20 -12.51 3.97
N GLU A 18 -6.97 -13.01 2.76
CA GLU A 18 -7.24 -14.41 2.41
C GLU A 18 -6.39 -15.38 3.23
N LYS A 19 -5.10 -15.08 3.46
CA LYS A 19 -4.22 -15.92 4.29
C LYS A 19 -4.64 -15.91 5.77
N LEU A 20 -5.03 -14.75 6.32
CA LEU A 20 -5.53 -14.65 7.70
C LEU A 20 -6.80 -15.48 7.90
N LYS A 21 -7.74 -15.44 6.94
CA LYS A 21 -8.97 -16.24 7.00
C LYS A 21 -8.67 -17.74 6.88
N ARG A 22 -7.83 -18.13 5.92
CA ARG A 22 -7.51 -19.55 5.67
C ARG A 22 -6.78 -20.20 6.84
N ASP A 23 -5.86 -19.46 7.46
CA ASP A 23 -5.03 -19.97 8.55
C ASP A 23 -5.67 -19.70 9.94
N GLU A 24 -6.95 -19.26 9.96
CA GLU A 24 -7.76 -18.95 11.15
C GLU A 24 -7.04 -18.08 12.19
N VAL A 25 -6.29 -17.08 11.72
CA VAL A 25 -5.45 -16.24 12.56
C VAL A 25 -6.30 -15.27 13.38
N ASP A 26 -6.24 -15.39 14.70
CA ASP A 26 -7.08 -14.65 15.65
C ASP A 26 -6.29 -13.66 16.55
N ASN A 27 -4.97 -13.68 16.50
CA ASN A 27 -4.11 -12.87 17.36
C ASN A 27 -3.22 -11.91 16.56
N LYS A 28 -2.88 -10.80 17.23
CA LYS A 28 -2.11 -9.69 16.66
C LYS A 28 -0.72 -10.12 16.17
N THR A 29 -0.04 -10.99 16.91
CA THR A 29 1.34 -11.39 16.60
C THR A 29 1.41 -12.17 15.30
N GLN A 30 0.55 -13.18 15.14
CA GLN A 30 0.46 -13.94 13.90
C GLN A 30 -0.05 -13.08 12.75
N ALA A 31 -1.02 -12.19 12.99
CA ALA A 31 -1.50 -11.31 11.93
C ALA A 31 -0.37 -10.41 11.37
N ASN A 32 0.44 -9.84 12.26
CA ASN A 32 1.61 -9.04 11.86
C ASN A 32 2.64 -9.86 11.09
N LEU A 33 2.91 -11.09 11.51
CA LEU A 33 3.81 -11.99 10.81
C LEU A 33 3.29 -12.31 9.41
N THR A 34 2.00 -12.64 9.28
CA THR A 34 1.35 -12.90 7.98
C THR A 34 1.47 -11.70 7.05
N HIS A 35 1.19 -10.48 7.53
CA HIS A 35 1.37 -9.25 6.76
C HIS A 35 2.82 -9.06 6.29
N PHE A 36 3.79 -9.36 7.15
CA PHE A 36 5.21 -9.24 6.81
C PHE A 36 5.61 -10.24 5.73
N GLU A 37 5.25 -11.51 5.88
CA GLU A 37 5.57 -12.58 4.93
C GLU A 37 4.94 -12.33 3.55
N VAL A 38 3.66 -11.97 3.51
CA VAL A 38 2.97 -11.64 2.25
C VAL A 38 3.63 -10.42 1.60
N GLY A 39 3.94 -9.37 2.38
CA GLY A 39 4.64 -8.20 1.87
C GLY A 39 6.04 -8.51 1.30
N ALA A 40 6.79 -9.40 1.96
CA ALA A 40 8.09 -9.86 1.48
C ALA A 40 7.95 -10.61 0.15
N LYS A 41 6.96 -11.50 0.03
CA LYS A 41 6.72 -12.27 -1.19
C LYS A 41 6.32 -11.37 -2.36
N VAL A 42 5.48 -10.37 -2.12
CA VAL A 42 5.10 -9.39 -3.14
C VAL A 42 6.32 -8.61 -3.65
N ARG A 43 7.22 -8.20 -2.75
CA ARG A 43 8.47 -7.52 -3.12
C ARG A 43 9.40 -8.41 -3.94
N GLU A 44 9.57 -9.66 -3.51
CA GLU A 44 10.36 -10.66 -4.25
C GLU A 44 9.81 -10.82 -5.68
N THR A 45 8.49 -10.99 -5.84
CA THR A 45 7.88 -11.12 -7.17
C THR A 45 8.04 -9.87 -8.03
N ILE A 46 7.92 -8.67 -7.45
CA ILE A 46 8.15 -7.41 -8.20
C ILE A 46 9.60 -7.37 -8.72
N GLN A 47 10.56 -7.75 -7.88
CA GLN A 47 11.97 -7.82 -8.25
C GLN A 47 12.24 -8.88 -9.33
N GLU A 48 11.67 -10.08 -9.20
CA GLU A 48 11.79 -11.18 -10.17
C GLU A 48 11.26 -10.79 -11.56
N LEU A 49 10.16 -10.03 -11.60
CA LEU A 49 9.57 -9.51 -12.83
C LEU A 49 10.32 -8.29 -13.40
N GLY A 50 11.36 -7.81 -12.73
CA GLY A 50 12.12 -6.62 -13.14
C GLY A 50 11.35 -5.31 -12.94
N GLY A 51 10.34 -5.28 -12.06
CA GLY A 51 9.57 -4.10 -11.75
C GLY A 51 10.28 -3.15 -10.79
N THR A 52 9.88 -1.88 -10.81
CA THR A 52 10.33 -0.90 -9.80
C THR A 52 9.76 -1.23 -8.43
N MET A 53 10.61 -1.21 -7.41
CA MET A 53 10.19 -1.49 -6.05
C MET A 53 9.19 -0.44 -5.53
N PRO A 54 8.17 -0.83 -4.74
CA PRO A 54 7.20 0.11 -4.18
C PRO A 54 7.82 1.27 -3.40
N GLU A 55 8.94 1.03 -2.71
CA GLU A 55 9.72 2.02 -1.96
C GLU A 55 10.47 3.04 -2.84
N ASP A 56 10.73 2.69 -4.10
CA ASP A 56 11.43 3.54 -5.06
C ASP A 56 10.45 4.31 -5.96
N LEU A 57 9.14 4.10 -5.78
CA LEU A 57 8.13 4.83 -6.54
C LEU A 57 8.11 6.32 -6.15
N PRO A 58 7.83 7.22 -7.12
CA PRO A 58 7.80 8.65 -6.85
C PRO A 58 6.74 8.98 -5.81
N LYS A 59 7.15 9.69 -4.76
CA LYS A 59 6.22 10.23 -3.77
C LYS A 59 5.46 11.44 -4.35
N PRO A 60 4.23 11.70 -3.88
CA PRO A 60 3.53 12.93 -4.23
C PRO A 60 4.32 14.16 -3.76
N ASP A 61 4.35 15.21 -4.59
CA ASP A 61 5.01 16.48 -4.26
C ASP A 61 4.30 17.25 -3.14
N LEU A 62 2.98 17.08 -3.05
CA LEU A 62 2.13 17.76 -2.08
C LEU A 62 1.67 16.79 -0.99
N SER A 63 1.82 17.24 0.26
CA SER A 63 1.28 16.57 1.43
C SER A 63 -0.24 16.77 1.57
N ILE A 64 -0.91 15.88 2.29
CA ILE A 64 -2.36 15.97 2.56
C ILE A 64 -2.76 17.34 3.15
N PRO A 65 -2.05 17.93 4.13
CA PRO A 65 -2.39 19.25 4.63
C PRO A 65 -2.25 20.37 3.60
N GLN A 66 -1.26 20.28 2.69
CA GLN A 66 -1.09 21.26 1.61
C GLN A 66 -2.24 21.18 0.60
N LEU A 67 -2.67 19.96 0.25
CA LEU A 67 -3.84 19.72 -0.60
C LEU A 67 -5.12 20.26 0.04
N ALA A 68 -5.34 19.98 1.34
CA ALA A 68 -6.50 20.47 2.07
C ALA A 68 -6.58 22.01 2.11
N ARG A 69 -5.43 22.68 2.28
CA ARG A 69 -5.35 24.16 2.23
C ARG A 69 -5.64 24.70 0.83
N ALA A 70 -5.11 24.06 -0.21
CA ALA A 70 -5.35 24.46 -1.60
C ALA A 70 -6.83 24.31 -1.97
N GLN A 71 -7.47 23.21 -1.58
CA GLN A 71 -8.90 22.97 -1.81
C GLN A 71 -9.77 24.02 -1.11
N LYS A 72 -9.50 24.33 0.17
CA LYS A 72 -10.25 25.36 0.90
C LYS A 72 -10.13 26.75 0.27
N LYS A 73 -8.97 27.08 -0.32
CA LYS A 73 -8.76 28.34 -1.04
C LYS A 73 -9.58 28.40 -2.34
N LEU A 74 -9.64 27.29 -3.09
CA LEU A 74 -10.45 27.16 -4.31
C LEU A 74 -11.97 27.21 -4.04
N GLU A 75 -12.42 26.69 -2.89
CA GLU A 75 -13.83 26.73 -2.48
C GLU A 75 -14.26 28.10 -1.93
N GLY A 76 -13.34 28.87 -1.34
CA GLY A 76 -13.60 30.22 -0.84
C GLY A 76 -13.52 31.34 -1.91
N ASP A 77 -12.88 31.06 -3.05
CA ASP A 77 -12.86 31.95 -4.23
C ASP A 77 -14.09 31.75 -5.15
N LYS A 78 -15.04 30.88 -4.77
CA LYS A 78 -16.31 30.62 -5.48
C LYS A 78 -17.49 31.37 -4.87
#